data_AF-A0A258CKZ7-F1
#
_entry.id   AF-A0A258CKZ7-F1
#
_cell.length_a   1.000
_cell.length_b   1.000
_cell.length_c   1.000
_cell.angle_alpha   90.00
_cell.angle_beta   90.00
_cell.angle_gamma   90.00
#
_symmetry.space_group_name_H-M   'P 1'
#
loop_
_entity.id
_entity.type
_entity.pdbx_description
1 polymer ?
#
loop_
_entity_poly.entity_id
_entity_poly.type
_entity_poly.pdbx_seq_one_letter_code
_entity_poly.pdbx_strand_id
1 'polypeptide(L)'
;MTALQSTRDPKAFGRVAVLYGGKSAEREVSLKSGTAVLEALQAAGVDAFGIDVGDDLLQRLGRERIDRAFIVLHGRGSEDGSMQGLLECAGIAYTGSGILASALAMDKLRTKQVWQSLGLPTPRHAVLASVADCQA
;
A
#
# COMPACT_ATOMS: atom_id res chain seq x y z
N MET A 1 -20.11 23.59 -4.03
CA MET A 1 -19.46 22.47 -4.75
C MET A 1 -20.25 21.22 -4.46
N THR A 2 -20.83 20.58 -5.47
CA THR A 2 -21.54 19.30 -5.29
C THR A 2 -20.48 18.23 -5.05
N ALA A 3 -20.50 17.59 -3.89
CA ALA A 3 -19.57 16.50 -3.58
C ALA A 3 -19.74 15.38 -4.62
N LEU A 4 -18.63 14.79 -5.08
CA LEU A 4 -18.68 13.58 -5.91
C LEU A 4 -19.30 12.47 -5.06
N GLN A 5 -20.43 11.92 -5.51
CA GLN A 5 -21.10 10.81 -4.84
C GLN A 5 -20.89 9.53 -5.65
N SER A 6 -20.56 8.44 -4.95
CA SER A 6 -20.48 7.10 -5.55
C SER A 6 -21.85 6.68 -6.08
N THR A 7 -21.88 6.08 -7.27
CA THR A 7 -23.08 5.44 -7.82
C THR A 7 -23.27 3.99 -7.33
N ARG A 8 -22.34 3.47 -6.53
CA ARG A 8 -22.38 2.10 -5.98
C ARG A 8 -22.95 2.10 -4.57
N ASP A 9 -23.80 1.11 -4.28
CA ASP A 9 -24.26 0.79 -2.93
C ASP A 9 -23.05 0.46 -2.03
N PRO A 10 -22.86 1.16 -0.89
CA PRO A 10 -21.79 0.86 0.06
C PRO A 10 -21.75 -0.60 0.54
N LYS A 11 -22.89 -1.29 0.60
CA LYS A 11 -22.95 -2.71 0.99
C LYS A 11 -22.24 -3.64 0.01
N ALA A 12 -22.11 -3.25 -1.25
CA ALA A 12 -21.38 -4.03 -2.26
C ALA A 12 -19.86 -4.12 -1.98
N PHE A 13 -19.35 -3.30 -1.05
CA PHE A 13 -17.97 -3.38 -0.60
C PHE A 13 -17.71 -4.50 0.43
N GLY A 14 -18.76 -5.05 1.05
CA GLY A 14 -18.60 -6.00 2.16
C GLY A 14 -17.85 -5.37 3.34
N ARG A 15 -17.19 -6.20 4.15
CA ARG A 15 -16.38 -5.78 5.29
C ARG A 15 -14.98 -5.39 4.85
N VAL A 16 -14.63 -4.12 5.03
CA VAL A 16 -13.38 -3.51 4.58
C VAL A 16 -12.43 -3.27 5.76
N ALA A 17 -11.22 -3.83 5.71
CA ALA A 17 -10.16 -3.40 6.62
C ALA A 17 -9.36 -2.24 6.02
N VAL A 18 -9.16 -1.17 6.77
CA VAL A 18 -8.15 -0.15 6.48
C VAL A 18 -6.87 -0.56 7.18
N LEU A 19 -5.84 -0.93 6.42
CA LEU A 19 -4.54 -1.33 6.94
C LEU A 19 -3.64 -0.09 7.01
N TYR A 20 -3.18 0.26 8.21
CA TYR A 20 -2.36 1.45 8.46
C TYR A 20 -1.41 1.23 9.65
N GLY A 21 -0.65 2.25 10.02
CA GLY A 21 0.37 2.18 11.09
C GLY A 21 1.61 1.42 10.62
N GLY A 22 1.81 0.21 11.15
CA GLY A 22 2.99 -0.60 10.80
C GLY A 22 4.23 -0.25 11.62
N LYS A 23 5.38 -0.80 11.19
CA LYS A 23 6.68 -0.69 11.89
C LYS A 23 7.73 0.12 11.12
N SER A 24 7.36 0.74 10.01
CA SER A 24 8.29 1.53 9.21
C SER A 24 8.60 2.87 9.88
N ALA A 25 9.63 3.55 9.39
CA ALA A 25 9.94 4.92 9.81
C ALA A 25 8.82 5.92 9.47
N GLU A 26 7.85 5.51 8.65
CA GLU A 26 6.73 6.34 8.16
C GLU A 26 5.41 6.06 8.90
N ARG A 27 5.48 5.34 10.03
CA ARG A 27 4.31 4.95 10.85
C ARG A 27 3.38 6.12 11.16
N GLU A 28 3.89 7.25 11.62
CA GLU A 28 3.07 8.42 11.99
C GLU A 28 2.27 8.97 10.80
N VAL A 29 2.87 8.96 9.61
CA VAL A 29 2.20 9.35 8.37
C VAL A 29 1.10 8.35 8.01
N SER A 30 1.37 7.06 8.21
CA SER A 30 0.40 5.99 7.97
C SER A 30 -0.78 6.07 8.95
N LEU A 31 -0.55 6.34 10.25
CA LEU A 31 -1.61 6.56 11.25
C LEU A 31 -2.54 7.70 10.83
N LYS A 32 -1.97 8.86 10.49
CA LYS A 32 -2.74 10.03 10.05
C LYS A 32 -3.59 9.73 8.81
N SER A 33 -2.97 9.12 7.80
CA SER A 33 -3.64 8.79 6.54
C SER A 33 -4.72 7.72 6.75
N GLY A 34 -4.43 6.71 7.57
CA GLY A 34 -5.35 5.61 7.89
C GLY A 34 -6.61 6.09 8.60
N THR A 35 -6.47 6.98 9.59
CA THR A 35 -7.61 7.61 10.27
C THR A 35 -8.49 8.37 9.28
N ALA A 36 -7.89 9.21 8.44
CA ALA A 36 -8.65 10.00 7.46
C ALA A 36 -9.40 9.13 6.44
N VAL A 37 -8.78 8.04 5.97
CA VAL A 37 -9.42 7.08 5.05
C VAL A 37 -10.55 6.32 5.75
N LEU A 38 -10.32 5.87 6.98
CA LEU A 38 -11.33 5.15 7.76
C LEU A 38 -12.57 6.01 8.00
N GLU A 39 -12.39 7.25 8.46
CA GLU A 39 -13.47 8.21 8.68
C GLU A 39 -14.25 8.48 7.38
N ALA A 40 -13.55 8.65 6.25
CA ALA A 40 -14.18 8.88 4.95
C ALA A 40 -15.02 7.67 4.47
N LEU A 41 -14.50 6.45 4.63
CA LEU A 41 -15.23 5.23 4.27
C LEU A 41 -16.48 5.04 5.13
N GLN A 42 -16.35 5.25 6.44
CA GLN A 42 -17.47 5.15 7.39
C GLN A 42 -18.53 6.23 7.11
N ALA A 43 -18.12 7.47 6.84
CA ALA A 43 -19.04 8.55 6.47
C ALA A 43 -19.78 8.27 5.15
N ALA A 44 -19.18 7.49 4.25
CA ALA A 44 -19.81 7.01 3.02
C ALA A 44 -20.71 5.78 3.23
N GLY A 45 -20.83 5.25 4.46
CA GLY A 45 -21.68 4.11 4.79
C GLY A 45 -21.06 2.74 4.49
N VAL A 46 -19.75 2.66 4.22
CA VAL A 46 -19.03 1.39 4.04
C VAL A 46 -18.82 0.74 5.41
N ASP A 47 -19.00 -0.58 5.50
CA ASP A 47 -18.61 -1.37 6.68
C ASP A 47 -17.08 -1.45 6.77
N ALA A 48 -16.47 -0.41 7.31
CA ALA A 48 -15.03 -0.26 7.39
C ALA A 48 -14.52 -0.19 8.84
N PHE A 49 -13.40 -0.85 9.11
CA PHE A 49 -12.71 -0.81 10.40
C PHE A 49 -11.19 -0.73 10.23
N GLY A 50 -10.51 -0.28 11.28
CA GLY A 50 -9.07 -0.08 11.28
C GLY A 50 -8.26 -1.28 11.77
N ILE A 51 -7.16 -1.57 11.08
CA ILE A 51 -6.09 -2.46 11.54
C ILE A 51 -4.78 -1.69 11.50
N ASP A 52 -4.32 -1.29 12.69
CA ASP A 52 -2.92 -0.95 12.89
C ASP A 52 -2.08 -2.23 12.77
N VAL A 53 -1.23 -2.29 11.74
CA VAL A 53 -0.51 -3.51 11.36
C VAL A 53 0.62 -3.79 12.35
N GLY A 54 0.48 -4.88 13.08
CA GLY A 54 1.49 -5.42 14.00
C GLY A 54 1.78 -6.90 13.74
N ASP A 55 2.43 -7.54 14.70
CA ASP A 55 2.78 -8.97 14.64
C ASP A 55 1.56 -9.89 14.67
N ASP A 56 0.42 -9.38 15.14
CA ASP A 56 -0.86 -10.07 15.24
C ASP A 56 -1.72 -10.00 13.95
N LEU A 57 -1.21 -9.38 12.87
CA LEU A 57 -1.97 -9.15 11.65
C LEU A 57 -2.66 -10.42 11.11
N LEU A 58 -1.92 -11.52 10.99
CA LEU A 58 -2.45 -12.77 10.45
C LEU A 58 -3.60 -13.33 11.31
N GLN A 59 -3.47 -13.25 12.63
CA GLN A 59 -4.51 -13.65 13.56
C GLN A 59 -5.75 -12.76 13.41
N ARG A 60 -5.56 -11.45 13.29
CA ARG A 60 -6.66 -10.50 13.09
C ARG A 60 -7.37 -10.72 11.77
N LEU A 61 -6.65 -10.91 10.66
CA LEU A 61 -7.27 -11.18 9.35
C LEU A 61 -8.13 -12.46 9.39
N GLY A 62 -7.65 -13.53 10.03
CA GLY A 62 -8.40 -14.77 10.20
C GLY A 62 -9.66 -14.62 11.07
N ARG A 63 -9.58 -13.80 12.13
CA ARG A 63 -10.71 -13.55 13.04
C ARG A 63 -11.77 -12.64 12.43
N GLU A 64 -11.34 -11.55 11.82
CA GLU A 64 -12.23 -10.48 11.33
C GLU A 64 -12.92 -10.85 10.01
N ARG A 65 -12.37 -11.81 9.23
CA ARG A 65 -12.93 -12.31 7.97
C ARG A 65 -13.35 -11.19 7.03
N ILE A 66 -12.36 -10.45 6.52
CA ILE A 66 -12.59 -9.30 5.66
C ILE A 66 -12.81 -9.71 4.21
N ASP A 67 -13.61 -8.92 3.49
CA ASP A 67 -13.84 -9.12 2.05
C ASP A 67 -12.78 -8.40 1.20
N ARG A 68 -12.23 -7.29 1.71
CA ARG A 68 -11.16 -6.53 1.04
C ARG A 68 -10.37 -5.65 2.01
N ALA A 69 -9.17 -5.28 1.57
CA ALA A 69 -8.28 -4.38 2.29
C ALA A 69 -8.05 -3.06 1.55
N PHE A 70 -8.16 -1.95 2.26
CA PHE A 70 -7.63 -0.67 1.83
C PHE A 70 -6.24 -0.50 2.44
N ILE A 71 -5.20 -0.43 1.61
CA ILE A 71 -3.81 -0.31 2.06
C ILE A 71 -3.43 1.16 2.17
N VAL A 72 -3.15 1.64 3.38
CA VAL A 72 -2.62 2.98 3.72
C VAL A 72 -1.36 2.82 4.58
N LEU A 73 -0.56 1.80 4.28
CA LEU A 73 0.74 1.60 4.87
C LEU A 73 1.80 2.31 4.04
N HIS A 74 2.86 2.78 4.70
CA HIS A 74 3.98 3.46 4.04
C HIS A 74 5.30 2.75 4.31
N GLY A 75 6.16 2.72 3.28
CA GLY A 75 7.50 2.19 3.36
C GLY A 75 7.60 0.68 3.23
N ARG A 76 8.81 0.18 3.57
CA ARG A 76 9.20 -1.23 3.43
C ARG A 76 8.29 -2.17 4.22
N GLY A 77 8.03 -3.34 3.65
CA GLY A 77 7.07 -4.33 4.12
C GLY A 77 5.64 -4.08 3.65
N SER A 78 5.35 -2.94 3.01
CA SER A 78 4.00 -2.60 2.55
C SER A 78 3.90 -2.06 1.14
N GLU A 79 4.79 -1.14 0.74
CA GLU A 79 4.81 -0.55 -0.60
C GLU A 79 5.69 -1.35 -1.58
N ASP A 80 6.36 -2.40 -1.10
CA ASP A 80 7.36 -3.18 -1.83
C ASP A 80 6.85 -4.53 -2.38
N GLY A 81 5.54 -4.77 -2.32
CA GLY A 81 4.93 -6.02 -2.77
C GLY A 81 4.73 -7.06 -1.66
N SER A 82 5.30 -6.88 -0.47
CA SER A 82 5.21 -7.87 0.62
C SER A 82 3.78 -8.03 1.14
N MET A 83 3.11 -6.92 1.47
CA MET A 83 1.71 -6.94 1.95
C MET A 83 0.75 -7.42 0.85
N GLN A 84 1.01 -7.02 -0.39
CA GLN A 84 0.25 -7.46 -1.57
C GLN A 84 0.33 -8.98 -1.71
N GLY A 85 1.53 -9.56 -1.60
CA GLY A 85 1.72 -11.01 -1.66
C GLY A 85 0.98 -11.76 -0.55
N LEU A 86 0.98 -11.22 0.68
CA LEU A 86 0.20 -11.78 1.79
C LEU A 86 -1.30 -11.80 1.46
N LEU A 87 -1.85 -10.68 0.97
CA LEU A 87 -3.28 -10.55 0.66
C LEU A 87 -3.70 -11.42 -0.54
N GLU A 88 -2.86 -11.52 -1.58
CA GLU A 88 -3.06 -12.45 -2.72
C GLU A 88 -3.14 -13.90 -2.24
N CYS A 89 -2.18 -14.33 -1.41
CA CYS A 89 -2.19 -15.67 -0.82
C CYS A 89 -3.43 -15.94 0.05
N ALA A 90 -3.95 -14.90 0.71
CA ALA A 90 -5.17 -14.99 1.51
C ALA A 90 -6.46 -14.88 0.68
N GLY A 91 -6.37 -14.62 -0.64
CA GLY A 91 -7.53 -14.40 -1.51
C GLY A 91 -8.30 -13.11 -1.19
N ILE A 92 -7.63 -12.11 -0.60
CA ILE A 92 -8.25 -10.85 -0.18
C ILE A 92 -7.94 -9.78 -1.23
N ALA A 93 -8.98 -9.22 -1.84
CA ALA A 93 -8.83 -8.10 -2.78
C ALA A 93 -8.31 -6.84 -2.05
N TYR A 94 -7.50 -6.03 -2.72
CA TYR A 94 -6.93 -4.84 -2.09
C TYR A 94 -6.74 -3.65 -3.05
N THR A 95 -6.56 -2.47 -2.49
CA THR A 95 -6.36 -1.23 -3.26
C THR A 95 -4.91 -1.06 -3.73
N GLY A 96 -4.73 -0.51 -4.93
CA GLY A 96 -3.42 -0.09 -5.44
C GLY A 96 -2.80 -1.09 -6.41
N SER A 97 -1.47 -1.07 -6.47
CA SER A 97 -0.66 -1.88 -7.40
C SER A 97 -0.54 -3.34 -6.97
N GLY A 98 -0.42 -4.25 -7.95
CA GLY A 98 -0.07 -5.66 -7.74
C GLY A 98 1.35 -5.87 -7.21
N ILE A 99 1.69 -7.11 -6.81
CA ILE A 99 3.01 -7.49 -6.24
C ILE A 99 4.18 -6.95 -7.09
N LEU A 100 4.20 -7.29 -8.38
CA LEU A 100 5.30 -6.91 -9.28
C LEU A 100 5.44 -5.40 -9.43
N ALA A 101 4.31 -4.70 -9.60
CA ALA A 101 4.32 -3.26 -9.79
C ALA A 101 4.78 -2.52 -8.53
N SER A 102 4.32 -2.95 -7.34
CA SER A 102 4.78 -2.42 -6.06
C SER A 102 6.28 -2.65 -5.85
N ALA A 103 6.75 -3.90 -6.01
CA ALA A 103 8.16 -4.25 -5.85
C ALA A 103 9.08 -3.48 -6.83
N LEU A 104 8.67 -3.39 -8.10
CA LEU A 104 9.43 -2.67 -9.12
C LEU A 104 9.49 -1.17 -8.79
N ALA A 105 8.35 -0.55 -8.48
CA ALA A 105 8.28 0.88 -8.20
C ALA A 105 9.09 1.30 -6.96
N MET A 106 9.18 0.42 -5.95
CA MET A 106 9.98 0.69 -4.76
C MET A 106 11.50 0.65 -5.04
N ASP A 107 11.92 -0.13 -6.04
CA ASP A 107 13.31 -0.17 -6.49
C ASP A 107 13.57 0.86 -7.60
N LYS A 108 14.13 2.01 -7.19
CA LYS A 108 14.44 3.10 -8.11
C LYS A 108 15.44 2.69 -9.22
N LEU A 109 16.39 1.82 -8.92
CA LEU A 109 17.39 1.39 -9.91
C LEU A 109 16.71 0.53 -10.99
N ARG A 110 15.95 -0.49 -10.57
CA ARG A 110 15.25 -1.40 -11.49
C ARG A 110 14.16 -0.66 -12.27
N THR A 111 13.42 0.24 -11.64
CA THR A 111 12.46 1.11 -12.33
C THR A 111 13.14 1.91 -13.45
N LYS A 112 14.30 2.52 -13.19
CA LYS A 112 15.06 3.29 -14.20
C LYS A 112 15.53 2.41 -15.36
N GLN A 113 15.99 1.20 -15.08
CA GLN A 113 16.41 0.25 -16.11
C GLN A 113 15.25 -0.15 -17.02
N VAL A 114 14.05 -0.40 -16.46
CA VAL A 114 12.84 -0.69 -17.24
C VAL A 114 12.41 0.54 -18.06
N TRP A 115 12.48 1.74 -17.50
CA TRP A 115 12.18 2.96 -18.27
C TRP A 115 13.13 3.13 -19.45
N GLN A 116 14.44 2.95 -19.23
CA GLN A 116 15.44 3.07 -20.28
C GLN A 116 15.26 2.03 -21.39
N SER A 117 14.93 0.79 -21.06
CA SER A 117 14.69 -0.26 -22.08
C SER A 117 13.46 0.02 -22.95
N LEU A 118 12.50 0.79 -22.43
CA LEU A 118 11.29 1.22 -23.15
C LEU A 118 11.44 2.62 -23.79
N GLY A 119 12.61 3.25 -23.71
CA GLY A 119 12.85 4.59 -24.25
C GLY A 119 12.18 5.72 -23.46
N LEU A 120 11.75 5.47 -22.22
CA LEU A 120 11.18 6.49 -21.34
C LEU A 120 12.30 7.33 -20.68
N PRO A 121 12.14 8.66 -20.61
CA PRO A 121 13.17 9.54 -20.07
C PRO A 121 13.34 9.36 -18.54
N THR A 122 14.59 9.23 -18.11
CA THR A 122 15.00 9.30 -16.69
C THR A 122 16.34 10.03 -16.60
N PRO A 123 16.62 10.77 -15.51
CA PRO A 123 17.96 11.33 -15.27
C PRO A 123 19.05 10.26 -15.39
N ARG A 124 20.20 10.65 -15.95
CA ARG A 124 21.44 9.85 -15.91
C ARG A 124 21.78 9.53 -14.46
N HIS A 125 22.27 8.33 -14.21
CA HIS A 125 22.57 7.86 -12.86
C HIS A 125 23.75 6.91 -12.88
N ALA A 126 24.39 6.76 -11.72
CA ALA A 126 25.35 5.71 -11.41
C ALA A 126 24.95 5.10 -10.06
N VAL A 127 25.32 3.83 -9.86
CA VAL A 127 25.12 3.15 -8.57
C VAL A 127 26.44 3.19 -7.82
N LEU A 128 26.38 3.65 -6.58
CA LEU A 128 27.53 3.64 -5.67
C LEU A 128 27.30 2.47 -4.69
N ALA A 129 28.21 1.50 -4.69
CA ALA A 129 28.19 0.36 -3.79
C ALA A 129 28.96 0.65 -2.50
N SER A 130 29.88 1.61 -2.53
CA SER A 130 30.71 1.99 -1.40
C SER A 130 31.05 3.48 -1.41
N VAL A 131 31.62 3.96 -0.31
CA VAL A 131 32.14 5.33 -0.21
C VAL A 131 33.28 5.60 -1.19
N ALA A 132 34.04 4.56 -1.58
CA ALA A 132 35.13 4.72 -2.54
C ALA A 132 34.63 5.14 -3.92
N ASP A 133 33.41 4.74 -4.30
CA ASP A 133 32.80 5.10 -5.58
C ASP A 133 32.47 6.60 -5.67
N CYS A 134 32.43 7.32 -4.54
CA CYS A 134 32.23 8.78 -4.52
C CYS A 134 33.49 9.57 -4.92
N GLN A 135 34.65 8.92 -5.01
CA GLN A 135 35.94 9.56 -5.29
C GLN A 135 36.37 9.43 -6.75
N ALA A 136 35.65 8.63 -7.54
CA ALA A 136 35.88 8.41 -8.97
C ALA A 136 35.12 9.45 -9.82
#